data_AF-A0A4V1RNG5-F1
#
_entry.id   AF-A0A4V1RNG5-F1
#
_cell.length_a   1.000
_cell.length_b   1.000
_cell.length_c   1.000
_cell.angle_alpha   90.00
_cell.angle_beta   90.00
_cell.angle_gamma   90.00
#
_symmetry.space_group_name_H-M   'P 1'
#
loop_
_entity.id
_entity.type
_entity.pdbx_description
1 polymer ?
#
loop_
_entity_poly.entity_id
_entity_poly.type
_entity_poly.pdbx_seq_one_letter_code
_entity_poly.pdbx_strand_id
1 'polypeptide(L)' 'MTTPDVPVEQEPEWQRRRRLAAAFGDDVPEQTSDDTDAREDRAGKGDDWYRNEVPPHHG' A
#
# COMPACT_ATOMS: atom_id res chain seq x y z
N MET A 1 -5.43 1.88 21.69
CA MET A 1 -5.77 0.55 21.16
C MET A 1 -4.46 -0.06 20.66
N THR A 2 -3.88 -1.00 21.41
CA THR A 2 -2.65 -1.71 21.02
C THR A 2 -3.05 -2.88 20.14
N THR A 3 -2.64 -2.88 18.87
CA THR A 3 -2.75 -4.04 17.99
C THR A 3 -1.85 -5.14 18.54
N PRO A 4 -2.32 -6.39 18.71
CA PRO A 4 -1.44 -7.48 19.10
C PRO A 4 -0.42 -7.74 17.98
N ASP A 5 0.85 -7.75 18.36
CA ASP A 5 1.96 -8.24 17.54
C ASP A 5 1.80 -9.76 17.39
N VAL A 6 1.02 -10.17 16.39
CA VAL A 6 0.95 -11.58 15.99
C VAL A 6 2.24 -11.88 15.22
N PRO A 7 3.08 -12.83 15.68
CA PRO A 7 4.21 -13.28 14.90
C PRO A 7 3.65 -13.95 13.65
N VAL A 8 3.72 -13.27 12.51
CA VAL A 8 3.42 -13.85 11.22
C VAL A 8 4.51 -14.88 10.95
N GLU A 9 4.22 -16.16 11.17
CA GLU A 9 5.05 -17.23 10.63
C GLU A 9 5.21 -16.98 9.14
N GLN A 10 6.45 -16.70 8.73
CA GLN A 10 6.77 -16.38 7.34
C GLN A 10 6.52 -17.64 6.51
N GLU A 11 5.39 -17.67 5.79
CA GLU A 11 5.06 -18.73 4.85
C GLU A 11 6.16 -18.82 3.77
N PRO A 12 6.47 -20.02 3.24
CA PRO A 12 7.37 -20.16 2.10
C PRO A 12 6.90 -19.31 0.91
N GLU A 13 7.85 -18.68 0.18
CA GLU A 13 7.56 -17.76 -0.93
C GLU A 13 6.57 -18.30 -1.97
N TRP A 14 6.67 -19.60 -2.30
CA TRP A 14 5.77 -20.23 -3.26
C TRP A 14 4.31 -20.29 -2.78
N GLN A 15 4.09 -20.42 -1.46
CA GLN A 15 2.75 -20.41 -0.87
C GLN A 15 2.17 -19.00 -0.89
N ARG A 16 2.98 -18.01 -0.50
CA ARG A 16 2.62 -16.59 -0.54
C ARG A 16 2.21 -16.18 -1.96
N ARG A 17 3.04 -16.48 -2.96
CA ARG A 17 2.75 -16.17 -4.37
C ARG A 17 1.47 -16.81 -4.87
N ARG A 18 1.22 -18.09 -4.53
CA ARG A 18 -0.03 -18.78 -4.89
C ARG A 18 -1.26 -18.13 -4.23
N ARG A 19 -1.16 -17.72 -2.97
CA ARG A 19 -2.24 -17.04 -2.24
C ARG A 19 -2.55 -15.68 -2.84
N LEU A 20 -1.53 -14.91 -3.19
CA LEU A 20 -1.68 -13.63 -3.86
C LEU A 20 -2.29 -13.80 -5.26
N ALA A 21 -1.81 -14.77 -6.04
CA ALA A 21 -2.37 -15.06 -7.36
C ALA A 21 -3.84 -15.46 -7.32
N ALA A 22 -4.27 -16.21 -6.30
CA ALA A 22 -5.67 -16.57 -6.11
C ALA A 22 -6.58 -15.35 -5.82
N ALA A 23 -6.05 -14.31 -5.17
CA ALA A 23 -6.81 -13.11 -4.80
C ALA A 23 -6.76 -12.00 -5.86
N PHE A 24 -5.61 -11.85 -6.51
CA PHE A 24 -5.29 -10.69 -7.35
C PHE A 24 -4.89 -11.05 -8.78
N GLY A 25 -4.71 -12.34 -9.10
CA GLY A 25 -4.17 -12.81 -10.37
C GLY A 25 -2.64 -12.85 -10.39
N ASP A 26 -2.07 -13.34 -11.49
CA ASP A 26 -0.62 -13.55 -11.62
C ASP A 26 0.19 -12.26 -11.84
N ASP A 27 -0.47 -11.13 -12.14
CA ASP A 27 0.13 -9.82 -12.44
C ASP A 27 0.36 -8.93 -11.20
N VAL A 28 0.48 -9.52 -10.00
CA VAL A 28 0.83 -8.76 -8.80
C VAL A 28 2.31 -8.39 -8.83
N PRO A 29 2.67 -7.11 -8.75
CA PRO A 29 4.07 -6.70 -8.67
C PRO A 29 4.69 -7.18 -7.35
N GLU A 30 5.93 -7.66 -7.41
CA GLU A 30 6.65 -8.13 -6.22
C GLU A 30 7.00 -6.99 -5.26
N GLN A 31 7.15 -5.77 -5.78
CA GLN A 31 7.40 -4.56 -5.01
C GLN A 31 6.22 -3.61 -5.09
N THR A 32 5.91 -2.97 -3.96
CA THR A 32 4.94 -1.88 -3.92
C THR A 32 5.61 -0.54 -4.14
N SER A 33 4.85 0.50 -4.47
CA SER A 33 5.40 1.86 -4.55
C SER A 33 5.93 2.40 -3.21
N ASP A 34 5.63 1.74 -2.09
CA ASP A 34 6.12 2.10 -0.76
C ASP A 34 7.53 1.54 -0.48
N ASP A 35 7.89 0.41 -1.10
CA ASP A 35 9.21 -0.23 -0.97
C ASP A 35 10.35 0.59 -1.60
N THR A 36 10.02 1.52 -2.49
CA THR A 36 11.00 2.40 -3.12
C THR A 36 11.09 3.70 -2.33
N ASP A 37 12.31 4.09 -1.96
CA ASP A 37 12.64 5.40 -1.35
C ASP A 37 12.55 6.52 -2.41
N ALA A 38 11.40 6.65 -3.08
CA ALA A 38 11.12 7.64 -4.12
C ALA A 38 10.91 9.05 -3.54
N ARG A 39 11.59 9.36 -2.44
CA ARG A 39 11.49 10.62 -1.72
C ARG A 39 12.09 11.79 -2.49
N GLU A 40 13.05 11.54 -3.39
CA GLU A 40 13.70 12.60 -4.16
C GLU A 40 12.85 13.10 -5.35
N ASP A 41 11.96 12.27 -5.90
CA ASP A 41 11.25 12.60 -7.15
C ASP A 41 9.76 12.94 -6.99
N ARG A 42 9.18 12.72 -5.81
CA ARG A 42 7.77 13.03 -5.52
C ARG A 42 7.64 14.44 -4.96
N ALA A 43 7.60 15.45 -5.83
CA ALA A 43 6.99 16.72 -5.45
C ALA A 43 5.55 16.42 -4.97
N GLY A 44 5.25 16.69 -3.70
CA GLY A 44 3.92 16.48 -3.14
C GLY A 44 2.84 17.14 -4.01
N LYS A 45 1.62 16.60 -3.99
CA LYS A 45 0.50 17.22 -4.72
C LYS A 45 0.29 18.64 -4.16
N GLY A 46 0.11 19.62 -5.03
CA GLY A 46 -0.05 21.02 -4.63
C GLY A 46 -1.30 21.26 -3.79
N ASP A 47 -1.36 22.43 -3.15
CA ASP A 47 -2.46 22.89 -2.29
C ASP A 47 -3.85 22.78 -2.95
N ASP A 48 -3.92 23.01 -4.26
CA ASP A 48 -5.14 22.87 -5.05
C ASP A 48 -5.71 21.44 -5.08
N TRP A 49 -4.84 20.42 -5.06
CA TRP A 49 -5.30 19.04 -4.98
C TRP A 49 -5.99 18.77 -3.64
N TYR A 50 -5.40 19.20 -2.53
CA TYR A 50 -5.97 18.99 -1.21
C TYR A 50 -7.34 19.65 -1.04
N ARG A 51 -7.52 20.88 -1.56
CA ARG A 51 -8.82 21.58 -1.51
C ARG A 51 -9.92 20.84 -2.27
N ASN A 52 -9.58 20.15 -3.36
CA ASN A 52 -10.54 19.38 -4.16
C ASN A 52 -10.91 18.04 -3.52
N GLU A 53 -10.05 17.49 -2.66
CA GLU A 53 -10.30 16.25 -1.91
C GLU A 53 -11.07 16.49 -0.60
N VAL A 54 -11.37 17.74 -0.23
CA VAL A 54 -12.16 18.04 0.97
C VAL A 54 -13.61 17.59 0.76
N PRO A 55 -14.13 16.65 1.57
CA PRO A 55 -15.52 16.22 1.47
C PRO A 55 -16.50 17.39 1.67
N PRO A 56 -17.66 17.39 0.99
CA PRO A 56 -18.61 18.52 0.97
C PRO A 56 -19.29 18.83 2.31
N HIS A 57 -18.93 18.12 3.39
CA HIS A 57 -19.53 18.24 4.72
C HIS A 57 -18.52 18.61 5.81
N HIS A 58 -17.40 19.25 5.46
CA HIS A 58 -16.63 20.03 6.43
C HIS A 58 -17.21 21.45 6.48
N GLY A 59 -18.24 21.62 7.32
CA GLY A 59 -18.83 22.90 7.70
C GLY A 59 -19.30 22.83 9.13
#